data_AF-A0A931EKF4-F1
#
_entry.id   AF-A0A931EKF4-F1
#
_cell.length_a   1.000
_cell.length_b   1.000
_cell.length_c   1.000
_cell.angle_alpha   90.00
_cell.angle_beta   90.00
_cell.angle_gamma   90.00
#
_symmetry.space_group_name_H-M   'P 1'
#
loop_
_entity.id
_entity.type
_entity.pdbx_description
1 polymer ?
#
loop_
_entity_poly.entity_id
_entity_poly.type
_entity_poly.pdbx_seq_one_letter_code
_entity_poly.pdbx_strand_id
1 'polypeptide(L)'
;MGRTKGPYKEEFPMGSNVKIVSRSVLENFLKTWKLHNKLEPNQLNYADQIAEVESVGFYHGGDELYKLKGVPGIWHEQCLEAAP
;
A
#
# COMPACT_ATOMS: atom_id res chain seq x y z
N MET A 1 -0.05 11.12 -3.64
CA MET A 1 -1.29 11.78 -4.10
C MET A 1 -1.99 10.92 -5.13
N GLY A 2 -3.15 10.37 -4.75
CA GLY A 2 -4.06 9.50 -5.51
C GLY A 2 -3.65 9.06 -6.91
N ARG A 3 -3.23 7.80 -7.07
CA ARG A 3 -2.65 7.26 -8.31
C ARG A 3 -3.52 7.51 -9.53
N THR A 4 -4.81 7.15 -9.46
CA THR A 4 -5.74 7.35 -10.59
C THR A 4 -6.99 8.14 -10.21
N LYS A 5 -7.42 8.07 -8.94
CA LYS A 5 -8.72 8.61 -8.51
C LYS A 5 -8.66 10.01 -7.89
N GLY A 6 -7.46 10.58 -7.73
CA GLY A 6 -7.24 11.88 -7.09
C GLY A 6 -7.18 11.79 -5.55
N PRO A 7 -6.90 12.91 -4.87
CA PRO A 7 -6.72 12.92 -3.42
C PRO A 7 -8.02 12.60 -2.68
N TYR A 8 -7.91 11.97 -1.50
CA TYR A 8 -9.04 11.61 -0.62
C TYR A 8 -10.06 10.64 -1.24
N LYS A 9 -9.64 9.89 -2.25
CA LYS A 9 -10.43 8.81 -2.85
C LYS A 9 -9.55 7.59 -3.03
N GLU A 10 -9.94 6.50 -2.39
CA GLU A 10 -9.14 5.29 -2.33
C GLU A 10 -9.14 4.51 -3.66
N GLU A 11 -7.94 4.13 -4.09
CA GLU A 11 -7.71 3.24 -5.22
C GLU A 11 -8.33 1.87 -4.94
N PHE A 12 -8.15 1.36 -3.72
CA PHE A 12 -8.64 0.05 -3.30
C PHE A 12 -9.61 0.19 -2.11
N PRO A 13 -10.93 0.05 -2.31
CA PRO A 13 -11.89 0.19 -1.21
C PRO A 13 -11.72 -0.93 -0.16
N MET A 14 -12.18 -0.68 1.07
CA MET A 14 -12.26 -1.69 2.12
C MET A 14 -12.99 -2.95 1.63
N GLY A 15 -12.45 -4.13 1.94
CA GLY A 15 -12.98 -5.42 1.51
C GLY A 15 -12.54 -5.85 0.12
N SER A 16 -11.79 -5.02 -0.62
CA SER A 16 -11.18 -5.44 -1.88
C SER A 16 -9.91 -6.28 -1.66
N ASN A 17 -9.64 -7.19 -2.59
CA ASN A 17 -8.38 -7.93 -2.62
C ASN A 17 -7.33 -7.13 -3.40
N VAL A 18 -6.16 -7.01 -2.80
CA VAL A 18 -4.98 -6.41 -3.42
C VAL A 18 -3.82 -7.39 -3.37
N LYS A 19 -2.93 -7.30 -4.35
CA LYS A 19 -1.63 -7.95 -4.27
C LYS A 19 -0.59 -6.94 -3.82
N ILE A 20 0.20 -7.32 -2.84
CA ILE A 20 1.40 -6.57 -2.48
C ILE A 20 2.40 -6.73 -3.62
N VAL A 21 2.93 -5.62 -4.13
CA VAL A 21 3.86 -5.63 -5.27
C VAL A 21 5.09 -6.47 -4.96
N SER A 22 5.80 -6.85 -6.02
CA SER A 22 6.95 -7.75 -5.89
C SER A 22 8.05 -7.16 -5.01
N ARG A 23 8.89 -8.04 -4.46
CA ARG A 23 9.95 -7.65 -3.52
C ARG A 23 10.89 -6.60 -4.11
N SER A 24 11.25 -6.72 -5.39
CA SER A 24 12.13 -5.76 -6.06
C SER A 24 11.52 -4.36 -6.14
N VAL A 25 10.20 -4.26 -6.35
CA VAL A 25 9.48 -2.99 -6.36
C VAL A 25 9.44 -2.40 -4.95
N LEU A 26 9.15 -3.21 -3.93
CA LEU A 26 9.19 -2.75 -2.53
C LEU A 26 10.59 -2.28 -2.11
N GLU A 27 11.64 -2.99 -2.51
CA GLU A 27 13.03 -2.59 -2.22
C GLU A 27 13.41 -1.28 -2.92
N ASN A 28 13.00 -1.10 -4.18
CA ASN A 28 13.20 0.16 -4.90
C ASN A 28 12.43 1.31 -4.24
N PHE A 29 11.20 1.03 -3.79
CA PHE A 29 10.36 1.99 -3.10
C PHE A 29 10.96 2.42 -1.76
N LEU A 30 11.49 1.47 -0.98
CA LEU A 30 12.22 1.73 0.27
C LEU A 30 13.43 2.65 0.06
N LYS A 31 14.16 2.48 -1.06
CA LYS A 31 15.36 3.27 -1.41
C LYS A 31 15.04 4.67 -1.92
N THR A 32 14.00 4.81 -2.74
CA THR A 32 13.64 6.07 -3.42
C THR A 32 12.60 6.90 -2.67
N TRP A 33 12.18 6.42 -1.50
CA TRP A 33 11.09 6.93 -0.68
C TRP A 33 11.11 8.45 -0.43
N LYS A 34 9.97 9.11 -0.63
CA LYS A 34 9.74 10.55 -0.38
C LYS A 34 8.40 10.86 0.32
N LEU A 35 7.70 9.84 0.82
CA LEU A 35 6.29 9.95 1.25
C LEU A 35 6.12 9.76 2.77
N HIS A 36 4.88 9.71 3.27
CA HIS A 36 4.57 9.49 4.70
C HIS A 36 4.36 8.01 5.02
N ASN A 37 4.82 7.57 6.21
CA ASN A 37 4.85 6.16 6.64
C ASN A 37 5.76 5.28 5.79
N LYS A 38 7.08 5.43 6.01
CA LYS A 38 8.09 4.64 5.31
C LYS A 38 7.84 3.15 5.50
N LEU A 39 7.99 2.40 4.40
CA LEU A 39 7.98 0.94 4.45
C LEU A 39 9.09 0.46 5.40
N GLU A 40 8.77 -0.50 6.26
CA GLU A 40 9.76 -1.11 7.15
C GLU A 40 10.40 -2.36 6.49
N PRO A 41 11.68 -2.68 6.76
CA PRO A 41 12.36 -3.81 6.10
C PRO A 41 11.66 -5.16 6.27
N ASN A 42 10.96 -5.38 7.40
CA ASN A 42 10.19 -6.60 7.65
C ASN A 42 8.96 -6.74 6.74
N GLN A 43 8.41 -5.62 6.23
CA GLN A 43 7.27 -5.65 5.31
C GLN A 43 7.66 -6.24 3.94
N LEU A 44 8.95 -6.24 3.57
CA LEU A 44 9.45 -6.88 2.33
C LEU A 44 9.18 -8.39 2.28
N ASN A 45 8.91 -9.03 3.42
CA ASN A 45 8.61 -10.46 3.49
C ASN A 45 7.18 -10.81 3.05
N TYR A 46 6.33 -9.80 2.86
CA TYR A 46 4.95 -9.96 2.40
C TYR A 46 4.79 -9.66 0.91
N ALA A 47 5.90 -9.49 0.18
CA ALA A 47 5.90 -9.32 -1.27
C ALA A 47 5.11 -10.43 -1.99
N ASP A 48 4.42 -10.07 -3.06
CA ASP A 48 3.62 -10.96 -3.91
C ASP A 48 2.45 -11.67 -3.21
N GLN A 49 2.16 -11.36 -1.94
CA GLN A 49 1.00 -11.89 -1.23
C GLN A 49 -0.27 -11.16 -1.62
N ILE A 50 -1.38 -11.90 -1.69
CA ILE A 50 -2.72 -11.34 -1.81
C ILE A 50 -3.29 -11.17 -0.41
N ALA A 51 -3.83 -9.98 -0.12
CA ALA A 51 -4.49 -9.68 1.13
C ALA A 51 -5.74 -8.81 0.89
N GLU A 52 -6.69 -8.90 1.81
CA GLU A 52 -7.88 -8.06 1.80
C GLU A 52 -7.60 -6.72 2.49
N VAL A 53 -8.08 -5.62 1.92
CA VAL A 53 -8.03 -4.29 2.53
C VAL A 53 -8.92 -4.26 3.78
N GLU A 54 -8.30 -4.13 4.95
CA GLU A 54 -8.98 -4.02 6.24
C GLU A 54 -9.53 -2.60 6.47
N SER A 55 -8.74 -1.58 6.14
CA SER A 55 -9.15 -0.18 6.27
C SER A 55 -8.29 0.72 5.40
N VAL A 56 -8.85 1.87 5.02
CA VAL A 56 -8.12 2.93 4.31
C VAL A 56 -8.15 4.21 5.14
N GLY A 57 -7.02 4.87 5.25
CA GLY A 57 -6.87 6.20 5.80
C GLY A 57 -6.18 7.12 4.80
N PHE A 58 -6.29 8.43 5.03
CA PHE A 58 -5.63 9.45 4.21
C PHE A 58 -4.73 10.29 5.10
N TYR A 59 -3.45 10.38 4.75
CA TYR A 59 -2.55 11.31 5.42
C TYR A 59 -2.84 12.74 4.95
N HIS A 60 -2.55 13.75 5.80
CA HIS A 60 -2.69 15.15 5.44
C HIS A 60 -1.88 15.48 4.18
N GLY A 61 -2.56 15.73 3.06
CA GLY A 61 -1.95 15.85 1.73
C GLY A 61 -2.51 14.84 0.71
N GLY A 62 -3.33 13.88 1.14
CA GLY A 62 -4.07 12.98 0.27
C GLY A 62 -3.31 11.72 -0.17
N ASP A 63 -2.27 11.32 0.57
CA ASP A 63 -1.63 10.00 0.40
C ASP A 63 -2.53 8.91 1.00
N GLU A 64 -2.68 7.81 0.27
CA GLU A 64 -3.58 6.72 0.65
C GLU A 64 -2.82 5.68 1.45
N LEU A 65 -3.34 5.36 2.63
CA LEU A 65 -2.69 4.48 3.59
C LEU A 65 -3.60 3.32 3.93
N TYR A 66 -3.08 2.11 3.76
CA TYR A 66 -3.85 0.88 3.82
C TYR A 66 -3.41 0.03 5.01
N LYS A 67 -4.39 -0.57 5.68
CA LYS A 67 -4.18 -1.75 6.53
C LYS A 67 -4.73 -2.96 5.81
N LEU A 68 -4.03 -4.07 5.94
CA LEU A 68 -4.34 -5.32 5.25
C LEU A 68 -4.64 -6.41 6.30
N LYS A 69 -5.68 -7.20 6.08
CA LYS A 69 -6.06 -8.27 7.02
C LYS A 69 -4.94 -9.29 7.13
N GLY A 70 -4.45 -9.52 8.35
CA GLY A 70 -3.41 -10.51 8.64
C GLY A 70 -2.00 -10.12 8.16
N VAL A 71 -1.82 -8.94 7.57
CA VAL A 71 -0.51 -8.45 7.12
C VAL A 71 -0.16 -7.17 7.91
N PRO A 72 0.89 -7.21 8.74
CA PRO A 72 1.25 -6.08 9.60
C PRO A 72 1.77 -4.87 8.79
N GLY A 73 1.65 -3.70 9.41
CA GLY A 73 2.18 -2.45 8.89
C GLY A 73 1.12 -1.57 8.21
N ILE A 74 1.58 -0.41 7.74
CA ILE A 74 0.79 0.51 6.92
C ILE A 74 1.40 0.47 5.52
N TRP A 75 0.53 0.40 4.52
CA TRP A 75 0.92 0.23 3.13
C TRP A 75 0.51 1.46 2.32
N HIS A 76 1.40 1.98 1.50
CA HIS A 76 1.08 3.04 0.56
C HIS A 76 0.37 2.43 -0.67
N GLU A 77 -0.49 3.16 -1.37
CA GLU A 77 -1.08 2.67 -2.63
C GLU A 77 -0.01 2.21 -3.62
N GLN A 78 1.21 2.78 -3.53
CA GLN A 78 2.31 2.43 -4.41
C GLN A 78 2.87 1.01 -4.21
N CYS A 79 2.67 0.44 -3.03
CA CYS A 79 3.04 -0.92 -2.68
C CYS A 79 1.98 -1.95 -3.03
N LEU A 80 0.84 -1.51 -3.60
CA LEU A 80 -0.31 -2.36 -3.88
C LEU A 80 -0.67 -2.30 -5.36
N GLU A 81 -1.24 -3.40 -5.85
CA GLU A 81 -1.89 -3.50 -7.14
C GLU A 81 -3.17 -4.33 -7.03
N ALA A 82 -4.06 -4.22 -8.03
CA ALA A 82 -5.27 -5.03 -8.07
C ALA A 82 -4.91 -6.52 -8.06
N ALA A 83 -5.55 -7.30 -7.19
CA ALA A 83 -5.41 -8.75 -7.23
C ALA A 83 -6.02 -9.31 -8.53
N PRO A 84 -5.47 -10.42 -9.07
CA PRO A 84 -6.03 -11.11 -10.23
C PRO A 84 -7.41 -11.72 -9.98
#